data_AF-A0A318DVM0-F1
#
_entry.id   AF-A0A318DVM0-F1
#
_cell.length_a   1.000
_cell.length_b   1.000
_cell.length_c   1.000
_cell.angle_alpha   90.00
_cell.angle_beta   90.00
_cell.angle_gamma   90.00
#
_symmetry.space_group_name_H-M   'P 1'
#
loop_
_entity.id
_entity.type
_entity.pdbx_description
1 polymer ?
#
loop_
_entity_poly.entity_id
_entity_poly.type
_entity_poly.pdbx_seq_one_letter_code
_entity_poly.pdbx_strand_id
1 'polypeptide(L)'
;MKLSMLLWLASVLPQPLADQTCLATTVYLEARSESTIGQYAVAEVAMRRRDRGTWGDSVCEVVTSPRQFALTTTASNFEVTDLNSWTKAWKIAGDSISNWSLPQGERTVYVPRADAFATLAVTPQWSNKRVKTIGEHAFYAVNN
;
A
#
# COMPACT_ATOMS: atom_id res chain seq x y z
N MET A 1 2.44 -12.06 -14.47
CA MET A 1 1.27 -11.27 -14.93
C MET A 1 1.72 -9.84 -15.19
N LYS A 2 1.28 -9.20 -16.29
CA LYS A 2 1.66 -7.81 -16.59
C LYS A 2 0.94 -6.82 -15.66
N LEU A 3 1.63 -5.75 -15.27
CA LEU A 3 1.05 -4.68 -14.47
C LEU A 3 -0.19 -4.06 -15.16
N SER A 4 -0.10 -3.81 -16.48
CA SER A 4 -1.24 -3.34 -17.27
C SER A 4 -2.45 -4.27 -17.21
N MET A 5 -2.24 -5.59 -17.18
CA MET A 5 -3.31 -6.58 -17.06
C MET A 5 -3.95 -6.54 -15.66
N LEU A 6 -3.15 -6.39 -14.60
CA LEU A 6 -3.65 -6.26 -13.22
C LEU A 6 -4.49 -5.00 -13.04
N LEU A 7 -4.03 -3.87 -13.57
CA LEU A 7 -4.77 -2.61 -13.51
C LEU A 7 -6.05 -2.64 -14.35
N TRP A 8 -6.00 -3.28 -15.53
CA TRP A 8 -7.20 -3.51 -16.33
C TRP A 8 -8.21 -4.39 -15.59
N LEU A 9 -7.77 -5.51 -14.98
CA LEU A 9 -8.64 -6.35 -14.15
C LEU A 9 -9.27 -5.55 -13.01
N ALA A 10 -8.49 -4.75 -12.29
CA ALA A 10 -9.01 -3.90 -11.22
C ALA A 10 -10.10 -2.92 -11.71
N SER A 11 -10.01 -2.43 -12.95
CA SER A 11 -11.00 -1.50 -13.51
C SER A 11 -12.36 -2.12 -13.84
N VAL A 12 -12.44 -3.45 -13.95
CA VAL A 12 -13.68 -4.17 -14.31
C VAL A 12 -14.21 -5.06 -13.16
N LEU A 13 -13.41 -5.28 -12.12
CA LEU A 13 -13.81 -6.06 -10.95
C LEU A 13 -14.73 -5.25 -10.03
N PRO A 14 -15.69 -5.90 -9.34
CA PRO A 14 -16.45 -5.25 -8.29
C PRO A 14 -15.59 -5.00 -7.06
N GLN A 15 -16.01 -4.06 -6.21
CA GLN A 15 -15.43 -3.92 -4.87
C GLN A 15 -15.89 -5.06 -3.96
N PRO A 16 -15.04 -5.56 -3.03
CA PRO A 16 -13.69 -5.09 -2.70
C PRO A 16 -12.56 -5.72 -3.53
N LEU A 17 -12.86 -6.53 -4.56
CA LEU A 17 -11.84 -7.25 -5.33
C LEU A 17 -10.95 -6.30 -6.16
N ALA A 18 -11.52 -5.22 -6.68
CA ALA A 18 -10.75 -4.15 -7.32
C ALA A 18 -9.72 -3.57 -6.34
N ASP A 19 -10.17 -3.11 -5.16
CA ASP A 19 -9.30 -2.56 -4.12
C ASP A 19 -8.22 -3.55 -3.66
N GLN A 20 -8.58 -4.82 -3.47
CA GLN A 20 -7.61 -5.86 -3.12
C GLN A 20 -6.55 -6.05 -4.22
N THR A 21 -6.94 -6.01 -5.49
CA THR A 21 -6.01 -6.13 -6.63
C THR A 21 -5.03 -4.96 -6.67
N CYS A 22 -5.52 -3.73 -6.53
CA CYS A 22 -4.68 -2.53 -6.49
C CYS A 22 -3.74 -2.53 -5.27
N LEU A 23 -4.26 -2.86 -4.09
CA LEU A 23 -3.48 -2.87 -2.85
C LEU A 23 -2.43 -3.99 -2.86
N ALA A 24 -2.77 -5.19 -3.34
CA ALA A 24 -1.82 -6.30 -3.47
C ALA A 24 -0.68 -5.96 -4.43
N THR A 25 -1.01 -5.34 -5.57
CA THR A 25 0.01 -4.88 -6.54
C THR A 25 0.91 -3.82 -5.91
N THR A 26 0.34 -2.91 -5.14
CA THR A 26 1.10 -1.89 -4.42
C THR A 26 2.04 -2.50 -3.40
N VAL A 27 1.55 -3.39 -2.52
CA VAL A 27 2.37 -4.09 -1.53
C VAL A 27 3.50 -4.90 -2.19
N TYR A 28 3.21 -5.55 -3.33
CA TYR A 28 4.21 -6.28 -4.09
C TYR A 28 5.33 -5.37 -4.63
N LEU A 29 4.96 -4.24 -5.23
CA LEU A 29 5.94 -3.32 -5.82
C LEU A 29 6.75 -2.57 -4.77
N GLU A 30 6.11 -2.18 -3.67
CA GLU A 30 6.73 -1.37 -2.61
C GLU A 30 7.52 -2.21 -1.61
N ALA A 31 7.07 -3.44 -1.30
CA ALA A 31 7.49 -4.13 -0.08
C ALA A 31 7.58 -5.65 -0.21
N ARG A 32 7.61 -6.25 -1.41
CA ARG A 32 7.70 -7.73 -1.53
C ARG A 32 8.87 -8.35 -0.76
N SER A 33 10.02 -7.66 -0.71
CA SER A 33 11.23 -8.09 0.00
C SER A 33 11.20 -7.81 1.51
N GLU A 34 10.19 -7.07 1.98
CA GLU A 34 10.05 -6.72 3.40
C GLU A 34 9.48 -7.87 4.24
N SER A 35 9.69 -7.77 5.55
CA SER A 35 9.01 -8.61 6.53
C SER A 35 7.48 -8.53 6.37
N THR A 36 6.75 -9.54 6.86
CA THR A 36 5.28 -9.51 6.85
C THR A 36 4.71 -8.26 7.52
N ILE A 37 5.32 -7.83 8.64
CA ILE A 37 4.94 -6.59 9.32
C ILE A 37 5.21 -5.35 8.45
N GLY A 38 6.34 -5.31 7.73
CA GLY A 38 6.66 -4.22 6.81
C GLY A 38 5.67 -4.10 5.66
N GLN A 39 5.23 -5.24 5.11
CA GLN A 39 4.19 -5.29 4.08
C GLN A 39 2.82 -4.81 4.60
N TYR A 40 2.42 -5.24 5.82
CA TYR A 40 1.22 -4.69 6.47
C TYR A 40 1.36 -3.19 6.72
N ALA A 41 2.53 -2.69 7.12
CA ALA A 41 2.74 -1.27 7.38
C ALA A 41 2.60 -0.40 6.11
N VAL A 42 3.04 -0.89 4.94
CA VAL A 42 2.79 -0.20 3.66
C VAL A 42 1.30 -0.22 3.31
N ALA A 43 0.62 -1.36 3.47
CA ALA A 43 -0.83 -1.43 3.27
C ALA A 43 -1.58 -0.47 4.21
N GLU A 44 -1.14 -0.38 5.46
CA GLU A 44 -1.67 0.53 6.49
C GLU A 44 -1.65 1.99 6.04
N VAL A 45 -0.56 2.42 5.40
CA VAL A 45 -0.44 3.78 4.84
C VAL A 45 -1.49 4.03 3.77
N ALA A 46 -1.67 3.10 2.82
CA ALA A 46 -2.69 3.23 1.78
C ALA A 46 -4.11 3.28 2.38
N MET A 47 -4.42 2.39 3.33
CA MET A 47 -5.73 2.36 3.99
C MET A 47 -6.00 3.63 4.80
N ARG A 48 -5.00 4.15 5.50
CA ARG A 48 -5.11 5.42 6.25
C ARG A 48 -5.33 6.62 5.35
N ARG A 49 -4.69 6.64 4.17
CA ARG A 49 -4.90 7.71 3.18
C ARG A 49 -6.32 7.69 2.62
N ARG A 50 -6.88 6.50 2.37
CA ARG A 50 -8.29 6.32 2.00
C ARG A 50 -9.24 6.87 3.09
N ASP A 51 -9.03 6.50 4.36
CA ASP A 51 -9.88 6.98 5.46
C ASP A 51 -9.93 8.52 5.57
N ARG A 52 -8.87 9.20 5.12
CA ARG A 52 -8.78 10.66 5.11
C ARG A 52 -9.40 11.31 3.87
N GLY A 53 -9.91 10.52 2.92
CA GLY A 53 -10.42 11.00 1.62
C GLY A 53 -9.35 11.69 0.77
N THR A 54 -8.07 11.51 1.10
CA THR A 54 -6.99 12.10 0.32
C THR A 54 -6.79 11.22 -0.90
N TRP A 55 -6.91 11.79 -2.10
CA TRP A 55 -6.75 11.09 -3.40
C TRP A 55 -7.86 10.09 -3.78
N GLY A 56 -9.02 10.13 -3.13
CA GLY A 56 -10.20 9.34 -3.50
C GLY A 56 -10.86 8.62 -2.32
N ASP A 57 -11.97 7.93 -2.61
CA ASP A 57 -12.80 7.24 -1.61
C ASP A 57 -12.58 5.71 -1.61
N SER A 58 -11.86 5.21 -2.62
CA SER A 58 -11.44 3.80 -2.75
C SER A 58 -9.94 3.60 -2.54
N VAL A 59 -9.54 2.38 -2.20
CA VAL A 59 -8.11 2.06 -2.07
C VAL A 59 -7.41 2.16 -3.42
N CYS A 60 -8.06 1.71 -4.50
CA CYS A 60 -7.51 1.83 -5.85
C CYS A 60 -7.18 3.27 -6.23
N GLU A 61 -8.07 4.25 -5.98
CA GLU A 61 -7.81 5.67 -6.30
C GLU A 61 -6.59 6.20 -5.54
N VAL A 62 -6.46 5.85 -4.25
CA VAL A 62 -5.31 6.23 -3.43
C VAL A 62 -4.01 5.70 -4.01
N VAL A 63 -3.94 4.41 -4.35
CA VAL A 63 -2.69 3.78 -4.80
C VAL A 63 -2.36 4.04 -6.26
N THR A 64 -3.37 4.40 -7.07
CA THR A 64 -3.19 4.85 -8.46
C THR A 64 -3.02 6.37 -8.58
N SER A 65 -2.97 7.08 -7.45
CA SER A 65 -2.69 8.52 -7.44
C SER A 65 -1.27 8.82 -7.94
N PRO A 66 -1.08 9.84 -8.80
CA PRO A 66 0.20 10.11 -9.43
C PRO A 66 1.37 10.25 -8.44
N ARG A 67 2.40 9.43 -8.63
CA ARG A 67 3.67 9.45 -7.87
C ARG A 67 3.51 9.25 -6.36
N GLN A 68 2.37 8.73 -5.90
CA GLN A 68 2.16 8.39 -4.50
C GLN A 68 2.70 7.01 -4.16
N PHE A 69 2.62 6.09 -5.13
CA PHE A 69 3.12 4.72 -5.05
C PHE A 69 3.77 4.31 -6.36
N ALA A 70 4.67 3.32 -6.27
CA ALA A 70 5.37 2.68 -7.37
C ALA A 70 4.43 2.15 -8.46
N LEU A 71 3.17 1.86 -8.11
CA LEU A 71 2.12 1.44 -9.04
C LEU A 71 1.99 2.38 -10.26
N THR A 72 2.19 3.69 -10.08
CA THR A 72 2.04 4.70 -11.15
C THR A 72 3.35 5.09 -11.83
N THR A 73 4.49 4.73 -11.25
CA THR A 73 5.82 5.04 -11.79
C THR A 73 6.51 3.82 -12.40
N THR A 74 6.03 2.61 -12.09
CA THR A 74 6.50 1.36 -12.67
C THR A 74 5.99 1.23 -14.11
N ALA A 75 6.86 0.77 -15.01
CA ALA A 75 6.50 0.58 -16.41
C ALA A 75 5.30 -0.37 -16.55
N SER A 76 4.35 -0.04 -17.43
CA SER A 76 3.10 -0.81 -17.60
C SER A 76 3.33 -2.24 -18.10
N ASN A 77 4.47 -2.50 -18.76
CA ASN A 77 4.91 -3.82 -19.21
C ASN A 77 5.66 -4.62 -18.14
N PHE A 78 5.84 -4.08 -16.92
CA PHE A 78 6.43 -4.80 -15.81
C PHE A 78 5.66 -6.10 -15.54
N GLU A 79 6.39 -7.17 -15.27
CA GLU A 79 5.82 -8.49 -15.02
C GLU A 79 6.01 -8.92 -13.57
N VAL A 80 4.90 -9.20 -12.90
CA VAL A 80 4.88 -9.94 -11.63
C VAL A 80 5.24 -11.40 -11.93
N THR A 81 6.45 -11.80 -11.58
CA THR A 81 7.01 -13.14 -11.83
C THR A 81 7.15 -13.98 -10.57
N ASP A 82 7.43 -13.35 -9.42
CA ASP A 82 7.47 -14.04 -8.13
C ASP A 82 6.05 -14.27 -7.58
N LEU A 83 5.54 -15.48 -7.83
CA LEU A 83 4.20 -15.89 -7.42
C LEU A 83 4.05 -16.08 -5.90
N ASN A 84 5.14 -16.41 -5.19
CA ASN A 84 5.10 -16.57 -3.74
C ASN A 84 4.92 -15.21 -3.07
N SER A 85 5.72 -14.23 -3.50
CA SER A 85 5.59 -12.85 -3.04
C SER A 85 4.25 -12.24 -3.45
N TRP A 86 3.75 -12.55 -4.66
CA TRP A 86 2.41 -12.12 -5.09
C TRP A 86 1.32 -12.67 -4.18
N THR A 87 1.34 -13.97 -3.90
CA THR A 87 0.34 -14.63 -3.04
C THR A 87 0.35 -14.03 -1.64
N LYS A 88 1.54 -13.75 -1.10
CA LYS A 88 1.69 -13.07 0.19
C LYS A 88 1.12 -11.65 0.16
N ALA A 89 1.44 -10.86 -0.86
CA ALA A 89 0.92 -9.50 -1.01
C ALA A 89 -0.61 -9.49 -1.17
N TRP A 90 -1.18 -10.45 -1.91
CA TRP A 90 -2.62 -10.63 -2.06
C TRP A 90 -3.32 -10.91 -0.73
N LYS A 91 -2.75 -11.80 0.09
CA LYS A 91 -3.24 -12.10 1.43
C LYS A 91 -3.18 -10.85 2.32
N ILE A 92 -2.04 -10.17 2.36
CA ILE A 92 -1.85 -8.97 3.18
C ILE A 92 -2.82 -7.86 2.79
N ALA A 93 -3.10 -7.68 1.50
CA ALA A 93 -4.09 -6.74 1.03
C ALA A 93 -5.50 -7.08 1.53
N GLY A 94 -5.94 -8.34 1.39
CA GLY A 94 -7.25 -8.78 1.87
C GLY A 94 -7.40 -8.68 3.38
N ASP A 95 -6.36 -9.06 4.12
CA ASP A 95 -6.30 -8.95 5.58
C ASP A 95 -6.37 -7.46 6.01
N SER A 96 -5.67 -6.57 5.31
CA SER A 96 -5.66 -5.13 5.61
C SER A 96 -7.03 -4.49 5.35
N ILE A 97 -7.69 -4.84 4.25
CA ILE A 97 -9.06 -4.40 3.94
C ILE A 97 -10.03 -4.88 5.01
N SER A 98 -9.93 -6.15 5.41
CA SER A 98 -10.76 -6.74 6.46
C SER A 98 -10.51 -6.10 7.82
N ASN A 99 -9.25 -5.81 8.16
CA ASN A 99 -8.91 -5.09 9.39
C ASN A 99 -9.45 -3.66 9.39
N TRP A 100 -9.48 -2.98 8.23
CA TRP A 100 -9.99 -1.61 8.13
C TRP A 100 -11.52 -1.50 8.15
N SER A 101 -12.26 -2.59 7.97
CA SER A 101 -13.71 -2.61 8.16
C SER A 101 -14.12 -2.66 9.64
N LEU A 102 -13.17 -2.96 10.54
CA LEU A 102 -13.39 -2.91 11.99
C LEU A 102 -13.48 -1.46 12.50
N PRO A 103 -14.18 -1.23 13.63
CA PRO A 103 -14.11 0.04 14.35
C PRO A 103 -12.67 0.45 14.64
N GLN A 104 -12.38 1.75 14.60
CA GLN A 104 -11.00 2.27 14.69
C GLN A 104 -10.22 1.74 15.92
N GLY A 105 -10.88 1.57 17.07
CA GLY A 105 -10.28 1.07 18.29
C GLY A 105 -9.96 -0.43 18.30
N GLU A 106 -10.48 -1.19 17.34
CA GLU A 106 -10.31 -2.65 17.24
C GLU A 106 -9.31 -3.05 16.14
N ARG A 107 -8.87 -2.09 15.32
CA ARG A 107 -7.93 -2.33 14.22
C ARG A 107 -6.55 -2.70 14.77
N THR A 108 -5.95 -3.73 14.20
CA THR A 108 -4.51 -3.98 14.37
C THR A 108 -3.73 -2.94 13.58
N VAL A 109 -2.82 -2.22 14.23
CA VAL A 109 -1.97 -1.18 13.63
C VAL A 109 -0.50 -1.42 13.98
N TYR A 110 0.36 -1.32 12.97
CA TYR A 110 1.81 -1.53 13.07
C TYR A 110 2.60 -0.22 13.02
N VAL A 111 2.06 0.80 12.34
CA VAL A 111 2.64 2.14 12.16
C VAL A 111 1.60 3.23 12.46
N PRO A 112 1.18 3.37 13.73
CA PRO A 112 0.08 4.26 14.10
C PRO A 112 0.35 5.71 13.66
N ARG A 113 -0.66 6.32 13.03
CA ARG A 113 -0.64 7.68 12.44
C ARG A 113 0.22 7.86 11.19
N ALA A 114 1.01 6.87 10.78
CA ALA A 114 1.89 7.03 9.62
C ALA A 114 1.09 7.08 8.31
N ASP A 115 1.25 8.13 7.54
CA ASP A 115 0.60 8.35 6.25
C ASP A 115 1.59 8.52 5.11
N ALA A 116 2.88 8.38 5.39
CA ALA A 116 3.94 8.34 4.38
C ALA A 116 5.04 7.38 4.82
N PHE A 117 5.78 6.88 3.85
CA PHE A 117 7.00 6.13 4.07
C PHE A 117 8.04 6.49 3.01
N ALA A 118 9.29 6.24 3.34
CA ALA A 118 10.40 6.37 2.40
C ALA A 118 11.45 5.31 2.71
N THR A 119 12.19 4.90 1.69
CA THR A 119 13.35 4.04 1.88
C THR A 119 14.40 4.78 2.71
N LEU A 120 15.17 4.04 3.51
CA LEU A 120 16.27 4.62 4.30
C LEU A 120 17.39 5.22 3.42
N ALA A 121 17.39 4.92 2.12
CA ALA A 121 18.34 5.45 1.15
C ALA A 121 18.08 6.92 0.76
N VAL A 122 16.92 7.49 1.11
CA VAL A 122 16.55 8.87 0.77
C VAL A 122 16.07 9.64 1.99
N THR A 123 16.20 10.97 1.97
CA THR A 123 15.69 11.87 3.03
C THR A 123 14.80 12.96 2.42
N PRO A 124 13.49 12.71 2.29
CA PRO A 124 12.56 13.70 1.74
C PRO A 124 12.39 14.91 2.65
N GLN A 125 12.14 16.10 2.10
CA GLN A 125 11.95 17.34 2.88
C GLN A 125 10.76 17.28 3.86
N TRP A 126 9.73 16.49 3.55
CA TRP A 126 8.55 16.32 4.39
C TRP A 126 8.77 15.34 5.58
N SER A 127 9.91 14.66 5.66
CA SER A 127 10.16 13.52 6.56
C SER A 127 10.46 13.89 8.04
N ASN A 128 9.80 14.92 8.55
CA ASN A 128 10.12 15.54 9.85
C ASN A 128 9.58 14.77 11.08
N LYS A 129 8.51 13.99 10.92
CA LYS A 129 7.82 13.29 12.02
C LYS A 129 7.89 11.78 11.85
N ARG A 130 9.05 11.19 12.13
CA ARG A 130 9.24 9.74 12.06
C ARG A 130 8.42 9.03 13.15
N VAL A 131 7.67 8.00 12.74
CA VAL A 131 6.86 7.16 13.62
C VAL A 131 7.63 5.90 13.99
N LYS A 132 8.14 5.18 12.99
CA LYS A 132 8.79 3.88 13.15
C LYS A 132 9.63 3.54 11.93
N THR A 133 10.62 2.67 12.10
CA THR A 133 11.37 2.06 11.00
C THR A 133 11.12 0.55 11.04
N ILE A 134 10.83 -0.03 9.88
CA ILE A 134 10.59 -1.46 9.70
C ILE A 134 11.29 -1.87 8.41
N GLY A 135 12.27 -2.78 8.53
CA GLY A 135 13.15 -3.15 7.42
C GLY A 135 13.78 -1.92 6.77
N GLU A 136 13.64 -1.79 5.44
CA GLU A 136 14.24 -0.71 4.67
C GLU A 136 13.40 0.57 4.62
N HIS A 137 12.25 0.60 5.31
CA HIS A 137 11.34 1.74 5.31
C HIS A 137 11.32 2.49 6.64
N ALA A 138 11.42 3.81 6.56
CA ALA A 138 10.99 4.70 7.63
C ALA A 138 9.58 5.23 7.34
N PHE A 139 8.71 5.16 8.34
CA PHE A 139 7.31 5.59 8.29
C PHE A 139 7.15 6.92 9.05
N TYR A 140 6.33 7.81 8.51
CA TYR A 140 6.21 9.19 8.95
C TYR A 140 4.74 9.60 9.06
N ALA A 141 4.44 10.50 10.02
CA ALA A 141 3.15 11.16 10.16
C ALA A 141 3.25 12.60 9.65
N VAL A 142 2.99 12.80 8.35
CA VAL A 142 3.14 14.08 7.66
C VAL A 142 1.93 14.96 7.91
N ASN A 143 0.73 14.44 7.70
CA ASN A 143 -0.51 15.18 7.94
C ASN A 143 -1.00 14.87 9.35
N ASN A 144 -1.08 15.92 10.17
CA ASN A 144 -1.37 15.86 11.60
C ASN A 144 -2.87 15.92 11.84
#